data_AF-A0A969WW97-F1
#
_entry.id   AF-A0A969WW97-F1
#
_cell.length_a   1.000
_cell.length_b   1.000
_cell.length_c   1.000
_cell.angle_alpha   90.00
_cell.angle_beta   90.00
_cell.angle_gamma   90.00
#
_symmetry.space_group_name_H-M   'P 1'
#
loop_
_entity.id
_entity.type
_entity.pdbx_description
1 polymer ?
#
loop_
_entity_poly.entity_id
_entity_poly.type
_entity_poly.pdbx_seq_one_letter_code
_entity_poly.pdbx_strand_id
1 'polypeptide(L)' 'MNEHIIIERRFCGPPTSGNGGYSCGMLANFVGNPAEVKLISPPPLETPLAVENRGDLYNLLNGDAVVATAESVPVEIEI' A
#
# COMPACT_ATOMS: atom_id res chain seq x y z
N MET A 1 2.66 -7.72 -16.17
CA MET A 1 3.88 -7.07 -15.63
C MET A 1 3.85 -7.27 -14.14
N ASN A 2 4.97 -7.62 -13.49
CA ASN A 2 5.02 -7.63 -12.04
C ASN A 2 5.11 -6.17 -11.59
N GLU A 3 4.00 -5.64 -11.09
CA GLU A 3 3.94 -4.27 -10.59
C GLU A 3 4.64 -4.20 -9.24
N HIS A 4 5.37 -3.12 -9.01
CA HIS A 4 6.11 -2.90 -7.78
C HIS A 4 6.09 -1.43 -7.40
N ILE A 5 6.11 -1.18 -6.10
CA ILE A 5 6.20 0.14 -5.50
C ILE A 5 7.56 0.27 -4.84
N ILE A 6 8.26 1.37 -5.10
CA ILE A 6 9.48 1.74 -4.39
C ILE A 6 9.19 3.05 -3.67
N ILE A 7 9.34 3.06 -2.35
CA ILE A 7 9.17 4.28 -1.55
C ILE A 7 10.53 4.95 -1.41
N GLU A 8 10.73 6.03 -2.17
CA GLU A 8 11.97 6.82 -2.09
C GLU A 8 12.13 7.44 -0.70
N ARG A 9 13.39 7.60 -0.26
CA ARG A 9 13.74 8.13 1.06
C ARG A 9 13.10 9.48 1.40
N ARG A 10 12.85 10.34 0.40
CA ARG A 10 12.17 11.64 0.61
C ARG A 10 10.71 11.53 1.05
N PHE A 11 10.10 10.35 0.88
CA PHE A 11 8.72 10.05 1.31
C PHE A 11 8.69 9.24 2.61
N CYS A 12 9.76 9.30 3.41
CA CYS A 12 9.79 8.67 4.72
C CYS A 12 8.87 9.39 5.72
N GLY A 13 8.28 8.65 6.66
CA GLY A 13 7.65 9.23 7.85
C GLY A 13 8.68 9.21 8.99
N PRO A 14 8.92 8.03 9.59
CA PRO A 14 10.12 7.76 10.38
C PRO A 14 11.40 7.69 9.52
N PRO A 15 12.60 7.88 10.09
CA PRO A 15 13.86 7.89 9.33
C PRO A 15 14.18 6.61 8.54
N THR A 16 13.58 5.48 8.92
CA THR A 16 13.89 4.14 8.37
C THR A 16 12.72 3.49 7.64
N SER A 17 11.58 4.16 7.49
CA SER A 17 10.41 3.60 6.82
C SER A 17 9.62 4.64 6.02
N GLY A 18 8.89 4.18 5.02
CA GLY A 18 7.96 5.00 4.27
C GLY A 18 6.90 5.64 5.17
N ASN A 19 6.42 6.81 4.77
CA ASN A 19 5.26 7.43 5.40
C ASN A 19 4.03 6.55 5.16
N GLY A 20 3.26 6.27 6.21
CA GLY A 20 2.11 5.37 6.12
C GLY A 20 1.05 5.86 5.13
N GLY A 21 0.69 7.15 5.18
CA GLY A 21 -0.29 7.73 4.25
C GLY A 21 0.18 7.73 2.80
N TYR A 22 1.44 8.06 2.56
CA TYR A 22 2.03 7.99 1.21
C TYR A 22 2.01 6.56 0.67
N SER A 23 2.48 5.60 1.47
CA SER A 23 2.56 4.19 1.09
C SER A 23 1.17 3.61 0.82
N CYS A 24 0.19 3.92 1.68
CA CYS A 24 -1.18 3.52 1.49
C CYS A 24 -1.79 4.15 0.23
N GLY A 25 -1.55 5.44 -0.02
CA GLY A 25 -2.01 6.12 -1.23
C GLY A 25 -1.44 5.53 -2.52
N MET A 26 -0.16 5.11 -2.50
CA MET A 26 0.45 4.42 -3.64
C MET A 26 -0.25 3.09 -3.94
N LEU A 27 -0.57 2.29 -2.93
CA LEU A 27 -1.30 1.03 -3.10
C LEU A 27 -2.78 1.24 -3.48
N ALA A 28 -3.42 2.30 -2.97
CA ALA A 28 -4.81 2.64 -3.31
C ALA A 28 -5.02 2.88 -4.82
N ASN A 29 -3.99 3.35 -5.54
CA ASN A 29 -4.07 3.56 -7.00
C ASN A 29 -4.36 2.27 -7.79
N PHE A 30 -4.08 1.09 -7.24
CA PHE A 30 -4.37 -0.19 -7.88
C PHE A 30 -5.82 -0.63 -7.68
N VAL A 31 -6.47 -0.16 -6.61
CA VAL A 31 -7.87 -0.46 -6.27
C VAL A 31 -8.84 0.45 -7.01
N GLY A 32 -8.52 1.74 -7.11
CA GLY A 32 -9.49 2.78 -7.48
C GLY A 32 -10.18 3.38 -6.25
N ASN A 33 -11.12 4.30 -6.46
CA ASN A 33 -11.80 5.01 -5.37
C ASN A 33 -13.26 4.56 -5.22
N PRO A 34 -13.78 4.42 -3.99
CA PRO A 34 -13.08 4.51 -2.69
C PRO A 34 -12.21 3.28 -2.38
N ALA A 35 -11.09 3.49 -1.66
CA ALA A 35 -10.20 2.41 -1.21
C ALA A 35 -10.02 2.44 0.31
N GLU A 36 -10.14 1.27 0.95
CA GLU A 36 -9.60 1.04 2.29
C GLU A 36 -8.21 0.44 2.15
N VAL A 37 -7.23 0.98 2.90
CA VAL A 37 -5.88 0.44 2.94
C VAL A 37 -5.45 0.21 4.38
N LYS A 38 -5.06 -1.02 4.69
CA LYS A 38 -4.56 -1.44 6.00
C LYS A 38 -3.06 -1.62 5.95
N LEU A 39 -2.33 -0.75 6.63
CA LEU A 39 -0.88 -0.88 6.81
C LEU A 39 -0.59 -1.85 7.96
N ILE A 40 0.13 -2.93 7.68
CA ILE A 40 0.39 -4.03 8.62
C ILE A 40 1.78 -3.88 9.27
N SER A 41 2.78 -3.47 8.49
CA SER A 41 4.14 -3.24 8.96
C SER A 41 4.73 -1.96 8.37
N PRO A 42 5.76 -1.37 9.00
CA PRO A 42 6.46 -0.23 8.43
C PRO A 42 7.00 -0.56 7.02
N PRO A 43 6.66 0.22 5.99
CA PRO A 43 7.14 -0.05 4.64
C PRO A 43 8.64 0.27 4.53
N PRO A 44 9.49 -0.63 3.99
CA PRO A 44 10.90 -0.35 3.82
C PRO A 44 11.12 0.74 2.75
N LEU A 45 12.14 1.57 2.97
CA LEU A 45 12.58 2.56 1.98
C LEU A 45 13.46 1.92 0.91
N GLU A 46 13.42 2.48 -0.30
CA GLU A 46 14.35 2.14 -1.40
C GLU A 46 14.39 0.65 -1.75
N THR A 47 13.33 -0.08 -1.40
CA THR A 47 13.18 -1.52 -1.61
C THR A 47 11.96 -1.77 -2.48
N PRO A 48 12.07 -2.53 -3.59
CA PRO A 48 10.91 -2.91 -4.40
C PRO A 48 9.95 -3.79 -3.60
N LEU A 49 8.70 -3.32 -3.46
CA LEU A 49 7.60 -4.06 -2.87
C LEU A 49 6.68 -4.56 -3.98
N ALA A 50 6.41 -5.86 -4.03
CA ALA A 50 5.58 -6.45 -5.07
C ALA A 50 4.10 -6.14 -4.79
N VAL A 51 3.36 -5.80 -5.84
CA VAL A 51 1.90 -5.66 -5.78
C VAL A 51 1.27 -6.94 -6.33
N GLU A 52 0.54 -7.64 -5.47
CA GLU A 52 -0.16 -8.87 -5.81
C GLU A 52 -1.66 -8.60 -5.88
N ASN A 53 -2.26 -8.79 -7.06
CA ASN A 53 -3.70 -8.71 -7.27
C ASN A 53 -4.35 -10.07 -6.93
N ARG A 54 -5.34 -10.06 -6.03
CA ARG A 54 -6.16 -11.22 -5.63
C ARG A 54 -7.64 -11.02 -5.93
N GLY A 55 -7.97 -10.37 -7.05
CA GLY A 55 -9.32 -9.96 -7.42
C GLY A 55 -9.65 -8.60 -6.81
N ASP A 56 -10.45 -8.58 -5.76
CA ASP A 56 -10.91 -7.35 -5.09
C ASP A 56 -9.95 -6.85 -3.99
N LEU A 57 -8.92 -7.65 -3.68
CA LEU A 57 -7.91 -7.38 -2.67
C LEU A 57 -6.52 -7.29 -3.32
N TYR A 58 -5.74 -6.29 -2.94
CA TYR A 58 -4.35 -6.13 -3.32
C TYR A 58 -3.46 -6.25 -2.10
N ASN A 59 -2.38 -7.03 -2.22
CA ASN A 59 -1.33 -7.10 -1.21
C ASN A 59 -0.10 -6.34 -1.69
N LEU A 60 0.53 -5.62 -0.77
CA LEU A 60 1.88 -5.09 -0.93
C LEU A 60 2.85 -5.98 -0.16
N LEU A 61 3.77 -6.62 -0.86
CA LEU A 61 4.64 -7.67 -0.33
C LEU A 61 6.11 -7.24 -0.29
N ASN A 62 6.78 -7.54 0.82
CA ASN A 62 8.23 -7.54 0.94
C ASN A 62 8.72 -9.00 1.05
N GLY A 63 9.11 -9.60 -0.07
CA GLY A 63 9.25 -11.06 -0.15
C GLY A 63 7.90 -11.73 0.12
N ASP A 64 7.84 -12.59 1.13
CA ASP A 64 6.60 -13.28 1.54
C ASP A 64 5.82 -12.51 2.62
N ALA A 65 6.35 -11.41 3.14
CA ALA A 65 5.72 -10.63 4.21
C ALA A 65 4.76 -9.59 3.65
N VAL A 66 3.52 -9.56 4.15
CA VAL A 66 2.53 -8.54 3.79
C VAL A 66 2.81 -7.25 4.55
N VAL A 67 3.11 -6.17 3.80
CA VAL A 67 3.33 -4.82 4.32
C VAL A 67 2.02 -4.06 4.45
N ALA A 68 1.14 -4.18 3.45
CA ALA A 68 -0.18 -3.56 3.45
C ALA A 68 -1.16 -4.37 2.60
N THR A 69 -2.45 -4.20 2.87
CA THR A 69 -3.54 -4.69 2.03
C THR A 69 -4.44 -3.54 1.61
N ALA A 70 -5.02 -3.62 0.42
CA ALA A 70 -5.97 -2.63 -0.08
C ALA A 70 -7.16 -3.29 -0.77
N GLU A 71 -8.36 -2.79 -0.52
CA GLU A 71 -9.60 -3.28 -1.12
C GLU A 71 -10.57 -2.13 -1.40
N SER A 72 -11.48 -2.33 -2.35
CA SER A 72 -12.52 -1.36 -2.67
C SER A 72 -13.66 -1.53 -1.67
N VAL A 73 -13.93 -0.49 -0.87
CA VAL A 73 -14.99 -0.53 0.14
C VAL A 73 -15.91 0.66 -0.06
N PRO A 74 -17.21 0.45 -0.34
CA PRO A 74 -18.16 1.55 -0.43
C PRO A 74 -18.24 2.27 0.91
N VAL A 75 -18.16 3.60 0.86
CA VAL A 75 -18.29 4.44 2.05
C VAL A 75 -19.74 4.87 2.18
N GLU A 76 -20.45 4.32 3.17
CA GLU A 76 -21.78 4.77 3.54
C GLU A 76 -21.65 5.93 4.55
N ILE A 77 -22.13 7.11 4.17
CA ILE A 77 -22.17 8.29 5.05
C ILE A 77 -23.63 8.56 5.40
N GLU A 78 -23.98 8.44 6.67
CA GLU A 78 -25.25 8.96 7.20
C GLU A 78 -25.11 10.48 7.41
N ILE A 79 -26.03 11.26 6.83
CA ILE A 79 -26.11 12.73 6.94
C ILE A 79 -27.29 13.10 7.83
#